data_AF-A0AAD8XWH8-F1
#
_entry.id   AF-A0AAD8XWH8-F1
#
_cell.length_a   1.000
_cell.length_b   1.000
_cell.length_c   1.000
_cell.angle_alpha   90.00
_cell.angle_beta   90.00
_cell.angle_gamma   90.00
#
_symmetry.space_group_name_H-M   'P 1'
#
loop_
_entity.id
_entity.type
_entity.pdbx_description
1 polymer ?
#
loop_
_entity_poly.entity_id
_entity_poly.type
_entity_poly.pdbx_seq_one_letter_code
_entity_poly.pdbx_strand_id
1 'polypeptide(L)'
;MRRPAMAKVTPPIALLCSTIWAFALSNGCLFVSAWMTGVSRPITSSHHHSTSSIETYTILYSTPDDNDEDNWSLDDTDPSSHDPRLNAMRTMLESSWNDKTMGVVPTSAEKAAEAAADSVANAMAENHNVVMIDLRLPSYDVTEGPKLYDIMAASDFCAYLSDKLREKNLIRKSLVLVRNEKERAEIERVRLQRDEGTTTIDEEVIDDDIDNEKSAAGDDALWGDVGDEKVDDFRAKLMDSWDTPVEIESATKPKSSEAITKKIAGKTQSSHRLWSMIGKTDISSGLDMFDQVIAAADENAILSTTGTEPEDALIILSPYDTTDVIAIRRILARYGQTRTVIIVNSRMEVLPAELSSAVLVYAMMPLIARSRNSGDDSNGLKAVVMRRFPSKWAIYVDVYGDGFVEASDGEDAIVGSSKEFPSPEYIAKAVQKHVEGLK
;
A
#
# COMPACT_ATOMS: atom_id res chain seq x y z
N MET A 1 -63.73 -49.06 3.27
CA MET A 1 -63.96 -50.06 2.20
C MET A 1 -63.50 -49.48 0.87
N ARG A 2 -62.64 -50.23 0.16
CA ARG A 2 -62.34 -50.23 -1.29
C ARG A 2 -61.81 -48.95 -1.97
N ARG A 3 -60.51 -48.99 -2.30
CA ARG A 3 -59.97 -48.52 -3.59
C ARG A 3 -60.51 -49.42 -4.73
N PRO A 4 -60.62 -48.92 -5.96
CA PRO A 4 -59.65 -49.25 -7.03
C PRO A 4 -59.43 -48.04 -7.98
N ALA A 5 -58.62 -48.00 -9.03
CA ALA A 5 -57.43 -48.71 -9.53
C ALA A 5 -56.85 -47.82 -10.66
N MET A 6 -55.58 -48.06 -11.00
CA MET A 6 -54.80 -47.37 -12.02
C MET A 6 -55.28 -47.59 -13.46
N ALA A 7 -54.92 -46.67 -14.36
CA ALA A 7 -54.61 -47.01 -15.75
C ALA A 7 -53.35 -46.25 -16.22
N LYS A 8 -52.40 -47.04 -16.72
CA LYS A 8 -51.13 -46.67 -17.36
C LYS A 8 -51.37 -46.21 -18.79
N VAL A 9 -50.61 -45.21 -19.27
CA VAL A 9 -50.13 -45.16 -20.66
C VAL A 9 -48.74 -44.50 -20.68
N THR A 10 -47.77 -45.22 -21.21
CA THR A 10 -46.45 -44.79 -21.70
C THR A 10 -46.21 -45.49 -23.04
N PRO A 11 -45.19 -45.13 -23.83
CA PRO A 11 -45.03 -43.96 -24.71
C PRO A 11 -45.01 -44.41 -26.21
N PRO A 12 -44.45 -43.61 -27.13
CA PRO A 12 -43.35 -44.20 -27.88
C PRO A 12 -42.10 -43.31 -28.03
N ILE A 13 -41.01 -44.03 -28.17
CA ILE A 13 -39.63 -43.68 -28.50
C ILE A 13 -39.47 -43.60 -30.03
N ALA A 14 -38.75 -42.61 -30.54
CA ALA A 14 -37.89 -42.68 -31.74
C ALA A 14 -36.98 -41.43 -31.77
N LEU A 15 -35.68 -41.52 -31.48
CA LEU A 15 -34.54 -41.96 -32.31
C LEU A 15 -33.98 -40.89 -33.28
N LEU A 16 -32.78 -40.40 -32.91
CA LEU A 16 -31.51 -40.37 -33.67
C LEU A 16 -31.41 -39.61 -35.01
N CYS A 17 -30.52 -38.59 -35.03
CA CYS A 17 -29.25 -38.50 -35.79
C CYS A 17 -28.79 -37.02 -35.84
N SER A 18 -27.69 -36.56 -35.22
CA SER A 18 -26.24 -36.79 -35.43
C SER A 18 -25.68 -36.30 -36.77
N THR A 19 -24.91 -35.21 -36.74
CA THR A 19 -23.69 -34.86 -37.53
C THR A 19 -23.17 -33.53 -36.97
N ILE A 20 -22.11 -33.46 -36.15
CA ILE A 20 -20.66 -33.61 -36.42
C ILE A 20 -20.19 -32.74 -37.59
N TRP A 21 -19.46 -31.66 -37.26
CA TRP A 21 -18.31 -31.18 -38.04
C TRP A 21 -17.12 -31.09 -37.08
N ALA A 22 -16.22 -32.06 -37.21
CA ALA A 22 -14.85 -32.00 -36.73
C ALA A 22 -13.99 -31.65 -37.94
N PHE A 23 -13.13 -30.64 -37.80
CA PHE A 23 -11.90 -30.54 -38.57
C PHE A 23 -10.76 -30.83 -37.60
N ALA A 24 -10.01 -31.88 -37.90
CA ALA A 24 -8.84 -32.33 -37.18
C ALA A 24 -7.63 -32.29 -38.10
N LEU A 25 -6.46 -32.45 -37.47
CA LEU A 25 -5.11 -32.72 -37.97
C LEU A 25 -4.21 -31.47 -38.08
N SER A 26 -2.97 -31.49 -37.62
CA SER A 26 -2.17 -32.42 -36.79
C SER A 26 -0.88 -31.64 -36.44
N ASN A 27 -0.26 -31.76 -35.27
CA ASN A 27 0.64 -32.82 -34.80
C ASN A 27 0.97 -32.42 -33.33
N GLY A 28 0.81 -33.28 -32.30
CA GLY A 28 1.74 -34.37 -31.94
C GLY A 28 2.94 -33.79 -31.18
N CYS A 29 3.30 -34.14 -29.94
CA CYS A 29 3.01 -35.30 -29.11
C CYS A 29 3.38 -35.05 -27.63
N LEU A 30 2.55 -35.62 -26.73
CA LEU A 30 2.84 -36.40 -25.50
C LEU A 30 3.83 -35.92 -24.41
N PHE A 31 3.23 -35.68 -23.23
CA PHE A 31 3.48 -36.30 -21.91
C PHE A 31 4.92 -36.68 -21.49
N VAL A 32 5.33 -36.24 -20.28
CA VAL A 32 5.47 -37.07 -19.06
C VAL A 32 6.08 -36.20 -17.93
N SER A 33 5.47 -36.31 -16.75
CA SER A 33 5.99 -35.89 -15.44
C SER A 33 7.12 -36.79 -14.95
N ALA A 34 8.24 -36.23 -14.46
CA ALA A 34 9.10 -36.92 -13.50
C ALA A 34 10.03 -35.93 -12.75
N TRP A 35 10.24 -36.23 -11.48
CA TRP A 35 11.13 -35.61 -10.51
C TRP A 35 12.63 -35.82 -10.79
N MET A 36 13.42 -34.94 -10.18
CA MET A 36 14.80 -35.07 -9.65
C MET A 36 15.81 -35.99 -10.36
N THR A 37 16.95 -35.42 -10.77
CA THR A 37 18.29 -35.64 -10.17
C THR A 37 19.32 -34.84 -10.96
N GLY A 38 20.28 -34.23 -10.25
CA GLY A 38 21.36 -33.45 -10.86
C GLY A 38 22.51 -34.31 -11.36
N VAL A 39 23.23 -33.83 -12.37
CA VAL A 39 24.67 -34.07 -12.60
C VAL A 39 25.26 -32.86 -13.35
N SER A 40 26.46 -32.51 -12.93
CA SER A 40 27.32 -31.39 -13.30
C SER A 40 27.89 -31.36 -14.73
N ARG A 41 28.16 -30.11 -15.19
CA ARG A 41 29.24 -29.62 -16.10
C ARG A 41 29.13 -29.91 -17.62
N PRO A 42 29.81 -29.14 -18.52
CA PRO A 42 30.85 -28.13 -18.28
C PRO A 42 30.66 -26.74 -18.96
N ILE A 43 31.49 -25.82 -18.45
CA ILE A 43 31.82 -24.49 -18.98
C ILE A 43 32.37 -24.61 -20.41
N THR A 44 31.85 -23.80 -21.34
CA THR A 44 32.60 -23.37 -22.53
C THR A 44 32.49 -21.86 -22.67
N SER A 45 33.67 -21.23 -22.67
CA SER A 45 33.87 -19.82 -22.95
C SER A 45 33.91 -19.59 -24.45
N SER A 46 33.26 -18.54 -24.93
CA SER A 46 33.65 -17.90 -26.18
C SER A 46 33.49 -16.39 -26.06
N HIS A 47 34.63 -15.71 -26.02
CA HIS A 47 34.75 -14.28 -26.20
C HIS A 47 34.30 -13.88 -27.60
N HIS A 48 33.37 -12.94 -27.69
CA HIS A 48 33.32 -11.99 -28.80
C HIS A 48 33.18 -10.57 -28.23
N HIS A 49 34.27 -9.83 -28.30
CA HIS A 49 34.28 -8.38 -28.16
C HIS A 49 33.49 -7.75 -29.30
N SER A 50 32.43 -7.02 -28.97
CA SER A 50 31.91 -5.96 -29.83
C SER A 50 31.82 -4.71 -28.97
N THR A 51 32.76 -3.80 -29.19
CA THR A 51 32.83 -2.47 -28.59
C THR A 51 31.85 -1.55 -29.30
N SER A 52 30.66 -1.40 -28.74
CA SER A 52 29.81 -0.22 -28.97
C SER A 52 29.84 0.60 -27.69
N SER A 53 30.47 1.77 -27.77
CA SER A 53 30.47 2.80 -26.73
C SER A 53 29.04 3.28 -26.49
N ILE A 54 28.42 2.76 -25.44
CA ILE A 54 27.17 3.26 -24.87
C ILE A 54 27.57 4.18 -23.71
N GLU A 55 27.25 5.46 -23.83
CA GLU A 55 27.30 6.39 -22.70
C GLU A 55 26.19 6.01 -21.72
N THR A 56 26.57 5.30 -20.66
CA THR A 56 25.68 4.94 -19.56
C THR A 56 25.25 6.20 -18.82
N TYR A 57 23.96 6.53 -18.87
CA TYR A 57 23.35 7.47 -17.94
C TYR A 57 23.30 6.81 -16.56
N THR A 58 24.30 7.10 -15.73
CA THR A 58 24.27 6.74 -14.31
C THR A 58 23.22 7.60 -13.61
N ILE A 59 22.06 7.01 -13.33
CA ILE A 59 21.18 7.48 -12.26
C ILE A 59 21.93 7.16 -10.96
N LEU A 60 22.44 8.19 -10.29
CA LEU A 60 23.11 8.07 -9.01
C LEU A 60 22.08 7.67 -7.96
N TYR A 61 21.91 6.36 -7.75
CA TYR A 61 21.43 5.85 -6.48
C TYR A 61 22.62 5.93 -5.51
N SER A 62 22.53 6.79 -4.51
CA SER A 62 23.41 6.74 -3.35
C SER A 62 23.16 5.40 -2.66
N THR A 63 24.11 4.46 -2.80
CA THR A 63 24.15 3.27 -1.96
C THR A 63 24.44 3.73 -0.53
N PRO A 64 23.58 3.44 0.47
CA PRO A 64 23.93 3.62 1.87
C PRO A 64 25.12 2.72 2.19
N ASP A 65 26.09 3.22 2.95
CA ASP A 65 27.16 2.41 3.52
C ASP A 65 26.56 1.31 4.41
N ASP A 66 26.87 0.05 4.09
CA ASP A 66 26.38 -1.17 4.73
C ASP A 66 27.02 -1.42 6.11
N ASN A 67 26.82 -0.54 7.10
CA ASN A 67 27.38 -0.80 8.44
C ASN A 67 26.59 -0.35 9.68
N ASP A 68 25.31 0.01 9.53
CA ASP A 68 24.43 0.28 10.68
C ASP A 68 23.22 -0.68 10.67
N GLU A 69 23.48 -1.97 10.93
CA GLU A 69 22.43 -2.91 11.25
C GLU A 69 21.83 -2.58 12.64
N ASP A 70 20.50 -2.42 12.67
CA ASP A 70 19.62 -2.45 13.86
C ASP A 70 19.35 -1.18 14.69
N ASN A 71 19.73 0.03 14.26
CA ASN A 71 19.21 1.23 14.92
C ASN A 71 17.86 1.69 14.33
N TRP A 72 16.79 0.96 14.69
CA TRP A 72 15.39 1.35 14.41
C TRP A 72 14.87 2.45 15.36
N SER A 73 15.75 3.24 15.98
CA SER A 73 15.34 4.40 16.77
C SER A 73 14.75 5.45 15.82
N LEU A 74 13.42 5.48 15.75
CA LEU A 74 12.64 6.52 15.08
C LEU A 74 12.61 7.83 15.90
N ASP A 75 13.35 7.92 17.02
CA ASP A 75 13.13 8.95 18.05
C ASP A 75 13.73 10.33 17.74
N ASP A 76 14.54 10.50 16.68
CA ASP A 76 15.21 11.79 16.41
C ASP A 76 14.81 12.46 15.07
N THR A 77 13.81 11.94 14.36
CA THR A 77 13.32 12.64 13.16
C THR A 77 12.24 13.63 13.56
N ASP A 78 12.58 14.91 13.67
CA ASP A 78 11.61 15.99 13.94
C ASP A 78 10.40 15.86 12.98
N PRO A 79 9.23 15.43 13.49
CA PRO A 79 8.06 15.15 12.68
C PRO A 79 7.48 16.41 12.02
N SER A 80 7.99 17.59 12.41
CA SER A 80 7.59 18.87 11.81
C SER A 80 8.33 19.21 10.51
N SER A 81 9.47 18.57 10.22
CA SER A 81 10.23 18.85 8.99
C SER A 81 9.66 18.09 7.79
N HIS A 82 8.54 18.59 7.24
CA HIS A 82 7.99 18.07 5.99
C HIS A 82 9.07 18.08 4.90
N ASP A 83 9.45 16.91 4.38
CA ASP A 83 10.49 16.83 3.35
C ASP A 83 10.06 17.64 2.12
N PRO A 84 10.88 18.59 1.64
CA PRO A 84 10.53 19.46 0.52
C PRO A 84 10.21 18.68 -0.76
N ARG A 85 10.73 17.44 -0.92
CA ARG A 85 10.39 16.57 -2.06
C ARG A 85 8.91 16.18 -2.07
N LEU A 86 8.33 15.86 -0.91
CA LEU A 86 6.93 15.48 -0.78
C LEU A 86 6.01 16.66 -1.13
N ASN A 87 6.34 17.84 -0.58
CA ASN A 87 5.58 19.06 -0.86
C ASN A 87 5.69 19.45 -2.34
N ALA A 88 6.88 19.38 -2.94
CA ALA A 88 7.08 19.65 -4.36
C ALA A 88 6.27 18.70 -5.25
N MET A 89 6.24 17.41 -4.91
CA MET A 89 5.50 16.41 -5.66
C MET A 89 3.98 16.59 -5.52
N ARG A 90 3.48 16.85 -4.30
CA ARG A 90 2.06 17.17 -4.07
C ARG A 90 1.65 18.41 -4.86
N THR A 91 2.43 19.49 -4.76
CA THR A 91 2.17 20.75 -5.48
C THR A 91 2.19 20.55 -6.98
N MET A 92 3.14 19.76 -7.51
CA MET A 92 3.19 19.41 -8.91
C MET A 92 1.93 18.68 -9.36
N LEU A 93 1.50 17.64 -8.61
CA LEU A 93 0.30 16.90 -8.93
C LEU A 93 -0.90 17.86 -8.92
N GLU A 94 -1.11 18.62 -7.84
CA GLU A 94 -2.28 19.51 -7.73
C GLU A 94 -2.32 20.63 -8.77
N SER A 95 -1.18 21.21 -9.13
CA SER A 95 -1.11 22.34 -10.08
C SER A 95 -1.30 21.89 -11.54
N SER A 96 -0.82 20.70 -11.89
CA SER A 96 -0.77 20.25 -13.28
C SER A 96 -1.82 19.18 -13.61
N TRP A 97 -2.57 18.67 -12.63
CA TRP A 97 -3.50 17.57 -12.86
C TRP A 97 -4.71 17.93 -13.72
N ASN A 98 -5.11 17.00 -14.58
CA ASN A 98 -6.31 17.12 -15.39
C ASN A 98 -7.35 16.07 -14.98
N ASP A 99 -8.34 16.49 -14.19
CA ASP A 99 -9.38 15.59 -13.66
C ASP A 99 -10.15 14.84 -14.75
N LYS A 100 -10.34 15.46 -15.93
CA LYS A 100 -11.13 14.89 -17.02
C LYS A 100 -10.42 13.72 -17.69
N THR A 101 -9.11 13.80 -17.86
CA THR A 101 -8.33 12.76 -18.55
C THR A 101 -7.69 11.80 -17.56
N MET A 102 -7.16 12.30 -16.44
CA MET A 102 -6.37 11.54 -15.47
C MET A 102 -7.18 10.99 -14.28
N GLY A 103 -8.41 11.45 -14.08
CA GLY A 103 -9.29 11.00 -12.98
C GLY A 103 -9.03 11.76 -11.68
N VAL A 104 -9.30 11.14 -10.52
CA VAL A 104 -9.11 11.78 -9.22
C VAL A 104 -7.62 11.94 -8.89
N VAL A 105 -7.20 13.14 -8.44
CA VAL A 105 -5.82 13.38 -7.99
C VAL A 105 -5.54 12.62 -6.70
N PRO A 106 -4.52 11.75 -6.62
CA PRO A 106 -4.20 11.01 -5.40
C PRO A 106 -3.38 11.85 -4.40
N THR A 107 -3.95 12.97 -3.92
CA THR A 107 -3.27 13.88 -2.99
C THR A 107 -3.36 13.43 -1.53
N SER A 108 -4.28 12.52 -1.24
CA SER A 108 -4.47 11.87 0.05
C SER A 108 -4.65 10.36 -0.13
N ALA A 109 -4.49 9.61 0.96
CA ALA A 109 -4.73 8.17 1.00
C ALA A 109 -6.16 7.80 0.54
N GLU A 110 -7.15 8.59 0.93
CA GLU A 110 -8.55 8.39 0.53
C GLU A 110 -8.76 8.57 -0.97
N LYS A 111 -8.27 9.68 -1.55
CA LYS A 111 -8.40 9.96 -2.98
C LYS A 111 -7.62 8.97 -3.84
N ALA A 112 -6.44 8.56 -3.38
CA ALA A 112 -5.66 7.51 -4.01
C ALA A 112 -6.43 6.17 -4.01
N ALA A 113 -7.05 5.83 -2.88
CA ALA A 113 -7.86 4.63 -2.75
C ALA A 113 -9.11 4.65 -3.63
N GLU A 114 -9.78 5.80 -3.75
CA GLU A 114 -10.91 5.99 -4.67
C GLU A 114 -10.51 5.71 -6.13
N ALA A 115 -9.43 6.31 -6.60
CA ALA A 115 -8.92 6.10 -7.96
C ALA A 115 -8.51 4.63 -8.21
N ALA A 116 -7.90 3.98 -7.21
CA ALA A 116 -7.51 2.58 -7.30
C ALA A 116 -8.72 1.62 -7.27
N ALA A 117 -9.74 1.92 -6.45
CA ALA A 117 -10.94 1.10 -6.30
C ALA A 117 -11.72 0.93 -7.60
N ASP A 118 -11.80 1.98 -8.43
CA ASP A 118 -12.41 1.90 -9.76
C ASP A 118 -11.66 0.91 -10.68
N SER A 119 -10.33 0.95 -10.65
CA SER A 119 -9.50 0.05 -11.46
C SER A 119 -9.59 -1.40 -10.97
N VAL A 120 -9.64 -1.62 -9.65
CA VAL A 120 -9.89 -2.94 -9.04
C VAL A 120 -11.27 -3.46 -9.42
N ALA A 121 -12.30 -2.62 -9.37
CA ALA A 121 -13.67 -2.98 -9.74
C ALA A 121 -13.76 -3.49 -11.18
N ASN A 122 -13.12 -2.79 -12.12
CA ASN A 122 -13.06 -3.20 -13.52
C ASN A 122 -12.36 -4.55 -13.69
N ALA A 123 -11.24 -4.77 -13.00
CA ALA A 123 -10.51 -6.03 -13.07
C ALA A 123 -11.30 -7.22 -12.47
N MET A 124 -11.99 -7.00 -11.35
CA MET A 124 -12.86 -8.00 -10.74
C MET A 124 -14.04 -8.36 -11.64
N ALA A 125 -14.61 -7.39 -12.37
CA ALA A 125 -15.65 -7.63 -13.36
C ALA A 125 -15.17 -8.53 -14.52
N GLU A 126 -13.87 -8.49 -14.84
CA GLU A 126 -13.20 -9.37 -15.80
C GLU A 126 -12.70 -10.70 -15.18
N ASN A 127 -13.09 -11.01 -13.93
CA ASN A 127 -12.72 -12.21 -13.17
C ASN A 127 -11.24 -12.28 -12.79
N HIS A 128 -10.56 -11.15 -12.63
CA HIS A 128 -9.25 -11.10 -12.02
C HIS A 128 -9.37 -11.06 -10.49
N ASN A 129 -9.00 -12.16 -9.83
CA ASN A 129 -9.05 -12.29 -8.37
C ASN A 129 -7.74 -11.87 -7.69
N VAL A 130 -6.63 -11.87 -8.41
CA VAL A 130 -5.32 -11.44 -7.89
C VAL A 130 -4.91 -10.18 -8.62
N VAL A 131 -4.87 -9.07 -7.89
CA VAL A 131 -4.61 -7.74 -8.45
C VAL A 131 -3.46 -7.06 -7.72
N MET A 132 -2.73 -6.21 -8.43
CA MET A 132 -1.60 -5.45 -7.91
C MET A 132 -1.88 -3.95 -8.07
N ILE A 133 -1.46 -3.19 -7.07
CA ILE A 133 -1.47 -1.73 -7.08
C ILE A 133 -0.04 -1.27 -6.80
N ASP A 134 0.50 -0.33 -7.59
CA ASP A 134 1.85 0.18 -7.38
C ASP A 134 1.89 1.73 -7.43
N LEU A 135 1.89 2.33 -6.25
CA LEU A 135 2.04 3.75 -6.03
C LEU A 135 3.52 4.06 -5.77
N ARG A 136 4.23 4.55 -6.78
CA ARG A 136 5.60 5.08 -6.67
C ARG A 136 5.59 6.52 -6.12
N LEU A 137 4.78 6.74 -5.10
CA LEU A 137 4.74 8.00 -4.35
C LEU A 137 5.64 7.83 -3.12
N PRO A 138 6.46 8.82 -2.73
CA PRO A 138 7.46 8.59 -1.69
C PRO A 138 6.88 8.17 -0.34
N SER A 139 5.69 8.69 0.02
CA SER A 139 4.95 8.27 1.23
C SER A 139 4.49 6.81 1.23
N TYR A 140 4.49 6.14 0.08
CA TYR A 140 3.92 4.82 -0.11
C TYR A 140 4.95 3.78 -0.54
N ASP A 141 6.13 4.22 -0.99
CA ASP A 141 7.19 3.36 -1.47
C ASP A 141 8.20 3.06 -0.36
N VAL A 142 8.17 1.82 0.14
CA VAL A 142 9.08 1.36 1.21
C VAL A 142 10.57 1.49 0.84
N THR A 143 10.89 1.53 -0.46
CA THR A 143 12.29 1.66 -0.92
C THR A 143 12.86 3.07 -0.82
N GLU A 144 12.02 4.09 -0.59
CA GLU A 144 12.49 5.47 -0.34
C GLU A 144 13.04 5.65 1.09
N GLY A 145 12.96 4.60 1.91
CA GLY A 145 13.48 4.57 3.28
C GLY A 145 12.53 5.20 4.30
N PRO A 146 12.83 5.04 5.60
CA PRO A 146 11.93 5.42 6.70
C PRO A 146 11.67 6.93 6.79
N LYS A 147 12.52 7.75 6.18
CA LYS A 147 12.35 9.21 6.15
C LYS A 147 11.18 9.65 5.26
N LEU A 148 10.95 8.92 4.16
CA LEU A 148 9.96 9.29 3.15
C LEU A 148 8.74 8.36 3.18
N TYR A 149 8.95 7.08 3.45
CA TYR A 149 7.88 6.11 3.58
C TYR A 149 7.07 6.36 4.85
N ASP A 150 5.78 6.64 4.67
CA ASP A 150 4.83 6.84 5.76
C ASP A 150 3.93 5.60 5.85
N ILE A 151 4.25 4.74 6.81
CA ILE A 151 3.49 3.51 7.07
C ILE A 151 2.01 3.79 7.39
N MET A 152 1.72 4.95 7.99
CA MET A 152 0.35 5.35 8.30
C MET A 152 -0.40 5.74 7.04
N ALA A 153 0.20 6.55 6.17
CA ALA A 153 -0.41 6.89 4.88
C ALA A 153 -0.69 5.63 4.04
N ALA A 154 0.25 4.68 4.02
CA ALA A 154 0.10 3.44 3.29
C ALA A 154 -0.97 2.51 3.90
N SER A 155 -1.03 2.41 5.23
CA SER A 155 -2.08 1.67 5.95
C SER A 155 -3.46 2.30 5.80
N ASP A 156 -3.56 3.63 5.85
CA ASP A 156 -4.79 4.37 5.67
C ASP A 156 -5.29 4.23 4.23
N PHE A 157 -4.39 4.20 3.23
CA PHE A 157 -4.76 3.89 1.85
C PHE A 157 -5.42 2.51 1.73
N CYS A 158 -4.86 1.47 2.36
CA CYS A 158 -5.46 0.14 2.37
C CYS A 158 -6.82 0.11 3.08
N ALA A 159 -6.97 0.86 4.18
CA ALA A 159 -8.23 1.00 4.89
C ALA A 159 -9.31 1.65 4.02
N TYR A 160 -9.02 2.80 3.41
CA TYR A 160 -9.94 3.49 2.51
C TYR A 160 -10.25 2.64 1.27
N LEU A 161 -9.27 1.89 0.74
CA LEU A 161 -9.49 0.99 -0.38
C LEU A 161 -10.50 -0.10 0.00
N SER A 162 -10.36 -0.68 1.20
CA SER A 162 -11.34 -1.64 1.73
C SER A 162 -12.75 -1.03 1.84
N ASP A 163 -12.87 0.20 2.36
CA ASP A 163 -14.14 0.90 2.45
C ASP A 163 -14.77 1.13 1.07
N LYS A 164 -14.01 1.61 0.09
CA LYS A 164 -14.50 1.85 -1.28
C LYS A 164 -14.92 0.57 -2.00
N LEU A 165 -14.19 -0.53 -1.79
CA LEU A 165 -14.57 -1.82 -2.36
C LEU A 165 -15.84 -2.40 -1.69
N ARG A 166 -16.01 -2.18 -0.38
CA ARG A 166 -17.21 -2.55 0.36
C ARG A 166 -18.42 -1.71 -0.06
N GLU A 167 -18.27 -0.40 -0.20
CA GLU A 167 -19.31 0.52 -0.71
C GLU A 167 -19.81 0.09 -2.10
N LYS A 168 -18.91 -0.42 -2.95
CA LYS A 168 -19.22 -0.97 -4.28
C LYS A 168 -19.78 -2.40 -4.25
N ASN A 169 -19.96 -3.02 -3.06
CA ASN A 169 -20.37 -4.40 -2.87
C ASN A 169 -19.47 -5.45 -3.57
N LEU A 170 -18.19 -5.13 -3.76
CA LEU A 170 -17.22 -6.04 -4.37
C LEU A 170 -16.61 -7.01 -3.33
N ILE A 171 -16.51 -6.55 -2.09
CA ILE A 171 -16.05 -7.31 -0.94
C ILE A 171 -16.99 -7.04 0.22
N ARG A 172 -17.08 -7.96 1.18
CA ARG A 172 -17.82 -7.74 2.44
C ARG A 172 -16.91 -7.15 3.49
N LYS A 173 -15.73 -7.75 3.64
CA LYS A 173 -14.72 -7.34 4.63
C LYS A 173 -13.34 -7.82 4.18
N SER A 174 -12.32 -7.00 4.42
CA SER A 174 -10.94 -7.37 4.11
C SER A 174 -10.08 -7.64 5.34
N LEU A 175 -9.04 -8.45 5.15
CA LEU A 175 -7.89 -8.55 6.03
C LEU A 175 -6.73 -7.77 5.42
N VAL A 176 -6.30 -6.69 6.08
CA VAL A 176 -5.11 -5.93 5.72
C VAL A 176 -3.91 -6.53 6.46
N LEU A 177 -2.96 -7.07 5.71
CA LEU A 177 -1.74 -7.69 6.20
C LEU A 177 -0.56 -6.74 6.05
N VAL A 178 0.07 -6.42 7.18
CA VAL A 178 1.39 -5.77 7.24
C VAL A 178 2.46 -6.84 7.46
N ARG A 179 3.73 -6.49 7.27
CA ARG A 179 4.80 -7.50 7.18
C ARG A 179 5.01 -8.22 8.51
N ASN A 180 5.07 -7.48 9.61
CA ASN A 180 5.40 -8.01 10.94
C ASN A 180 4.59 -7.36 12.07
N GLU A 181 4.71 -7.92 13.28
CA GLU A 181 3.99 -7.43 14.46
C GLU A 181 4.42 -6.00 14.85
N LYS A 182 5.68 -5.64 14.65
CA LYS A 182 6.20 -4.31 15.00
C LYS A 182 5.49 -3.23 14.18
N GLU A 183 5.37 -3.42 12.87
CA GLU A 183 4.61 -2.55 11.98
C GLU A 183 3.13 -2.44 12.40
N ARG A 184 2.50 -3.58 12.73
CA ARG A 184 1.10 -3.60 13.20
C ARG A 184 0.93 -2.79 14.47
N ALA A 185 1.78 -3.05 15.47
CA ALA A 185 1.72 -2.41 16.77
C ALA A 185 1.94 -0.89 16.66
N GLU A 186 2.85 -0.46 15.78
CA GLU A 186 3.09 0.95 15.52
C GLU A 186 1.88 1.64 14.88
N ILE A 187 1.28 1.03 13.85
CA ILE A 187 0.06 1.56 13.24
C ILE A 187 -1.07 1.66 14.26
N GLU A 188 -1.28 0.62 15.08
CA GLU A 188 -2.30 0.62 16.13
C GLU A 188 -2.03 1.71 17.19
N ARG A 189 -0.77 1.87 17.62
CA ARG A 189 -0.35 2.91 18.57
C ARG A 189 -0.67 4.31 18.03
N VAL A 190 -0.28 4.61 16.79
CA VAL A 190 -0.52 5.92 16.18
C VAL A 190 -2.02 6.17 15.95
N ARG A 191 -2.79 5.15 15.56
CA ARG A 191 -4.25 5.26 15.43
C ARG A 191 -4.91 5.59 16.77
N LEU A 192 -4.52 4.90 17.85
CA LEU A 192 -5.05 5.17 19.18
C LEU A 192 -4.76 6.61 19.64
N GLN A 193 -3.54 7.11 19.38
CA GLN A 193 -3.19 8.49 19.70
C GLN A 193 -4.02 9.52 18.94
N ARG A 194 -4.34 9.27 17.65
CA ARG A 194 -5.21 10.15 16.85
C ARG A 194 -6.65 10.16 17.38
N ASP A 195 -7.16 9.00 17.77
CA ASP A 195 -8.54 8.86 18.29
C ASP A 195 -8.69 9.52 19.68
N GLU A 196 -7.68 9.36 20.55
CA GLU A 196 -7.63 9.98 21.88
C GLU A 196 -7.45 11.50 21.80
N GLY A 197 -6.60 12.00 20.91
CA GLY A 197 -6.40 13.44 20.71
C GLY A 197 -7.63 14.18 20.18
N THR A 198 -8.56 13.46 19.55
CA THR A 198 -9.80 14.04 18.99
C THR A 198 -10.91 14.16 20.04
N THR A 199 -10.82 13.48 21.18
CA THR A 199 -11.93 13.36 22.16
C THR A 199 -11.90 14.38 23.31
N THR A 200 -10.95 15.31 23.36
CA THR A 200 -10.80 16.27 24.47
C THR A 200 -11.21 17.72 24.17
N ILE A 201 -11.78 18.01 22.98
CA ILE A 201 -12.12 19.40 22.59
C ILE A 201 -13.64 19.70 22.72
N ASP A 202 -14.50 18.71 22.95
CA ASP A 202 -15.93 18.96 23.17
C ASP A 202 -16.28 18.99 24.67
N GLU A 203 -16.77 20.16 25.11
CA GLU A 203 -17.57 20.44 26.31
C GLU A 203 -16.83 20.65 27.66
N GLU A 204 -15.94 21.63 27.74
CA GLU A 204 -15.99 22.55 28.89
C GLU A 204 -16.45 23.92 28.40
N VAL A 205 -17.71 24.20 28.75
CA VAL A 205 -18.38 25.49 28.73
C VAL A 205 -17.46 26.54 29.36
N ILE A 206 -16.80 27.34 28.54
CA ILE A 206 -16.28 28.64 28.99
C ILE A 206 -17.48 29.57 28.94
N ASP A 207 -18.12 29.74 30.10
CA ASP A 207 -19.14 30.75 30.30
C ASP A 207 -18.56 32.13 29.94
N ASP A 208 -19.28 32.80 29.05
CA ASP A 208 -19.15 34.21 28.70
C ASP A 208 -19.27 35.07 29.98
N ASP A 209 -18.16 35.66 30.43
CA ASP A 209 -18.19 36.90 31.21
C ASP A 209 -17.17 37.89 30.60
N ILE A 210 -17.57 38.45 29.45
CA ILE A 210 -16.96 39.66 28.89
C ILE A 210 -17.53 40.85 29.67
N ASP A 211 -16.86 41.19 30.77
CA ASP A 211 -17.04 42.49 31.41
C ASP A 211 -16.10 43.52 30.81
N ASN A 212 -16.75 44.53 30.25
CA ASN A 212 -16.22 45.63 29.47
C ASN A 212 -15.88 46.81 30.40
N GLU A 213 -14.61 47.05 30.71
CA GLU A 213 -14.17 48.34 31.25
C GLU A 213 -12.93 48.90 30.53
N LYS A 214 -13.14 50.13 30.03
CA LYS A 214 -12.19 51.05 29.41
C LYS A 214 -11.05 51.46 30.35
N SER A 215 -9.84 51.56 29.79
CA SER A 215 -8.85 52.65 29.93
C SER A 215 -7.48 52.10 29.50
N ALA A 216 -6.47 52.83 29.05
CA ALA A 216 -6.26 54.16 28.49
C ALA A 216 -4.87 54.08 27.81
N ALA A 217 -4.54 55.06 26.98
CA ALA A 217 -3.28 55.16 26.24
C ALA A 217 -2.02 55.19 27.13
N GLY A 218 -0.90 54.75 26.56
CA GLY A 218 0.48 55.02 27.00
C GLY A 218 1.38 53.80 26.81
N ASP A 219 2.18 53.73 25.74
CA ASP A 219 3.54 54.29 25.59
C ASP A 219 4.62 53.26 25.95
N ASP A 220 5.48 53.01 24.96
CA ASP A 220 6.92 52.71 25.03
C ASP A 220 7.50 51.95 26.25
N ALA A 221 7.91 50.69 26.04
CA ALA A 221 9.12 50.09 26.64
C ALA A 221 9.35 48.67 26.12
N LEU A 222 10.10 48.59 25.03
CA LEU A 222 10.71 47.39 24.49
C LEU A 222 11.91 46.99 25.40
N TRP A 223 11.95 45.73 25.85
CA TRP A 223 13.01 45.05 26.62
C TRP A 223 13.03 45.26 28.15
N GLY A 224 12.34 44.39 28.89
CA GLY A 224 12.46 44.25 30.34
C GLY A 224 12.15 42.83 30.83
N ASP A 225 13.22 42.10 31.15
CA ASP A 225 13.35 41.19 32.30
C ASP A 225 12.14 40.26 32.63
N VAL A 226 12.12 39.08 32.01
CA VAL A 226 11.25 37.97 32.45
C VAL A 226 12.06 37.14 33.45
N GLY A 227 11.69 37.30 34.72
CA GLY A 227 12.31 36.66 35.86
C GLY A 227 12.33 35.13 35.81
N ASP A 228 13.45 34.61 36.30
CA ASP A 228 13.84 33.19 36.45
C ASP A 228 12.96 32.38 37.42
N GLU A 229 11.97 32.99 38.08
CA GLU A 229 11.25 32.34 39.21
C GLU A 229 10.30 31.21 38.78
N LYS A 230 9.88 31.12 37.51
CA LYS A 230 8.98 30.04 37.06
C LYS A 230 9.68 28.74 36.69
N VAL A 231 10.99 28.78 36.42
CA VAL A 231 11.76 27.59 36.04
C VAL A 231 12.10 26.76 37.30
N ASP A 232 12.25 27.42 38.45
CA ASP A 232 12.54 26.76 39.73
C ASP A 232 11.35 25.98 40.29
N ASP A 233 10.10 26.43 40.11
CA ASP A 233 8.91 25.70 40.56
C ASP A 233 8.70 24.38 39.79
N PHE A 234 9.02 24.38 38.50
CA PHE A 234 8.97 23.16 37.68
C PHE A 234 10.07 22.18 38.12
N ARG A 235 11.27 22.69 38.41
CA ARG A 235 12.41 21.88 38.85
C ARG A 235 12.20 21.32 40.26
N ALA A 236 11.56 22.06 41.16
CA ALA A 236 11.19 21.61 42.50
C ALA A 236 10.15 20.47 42.45
N LYS A 237 9.09 20.61 41.63
CA LYS A 237 8.09 19.54 41.45
C LYS A 237 8.66 18.26 40.84
N LEU A 238 9.66 18.38 39.97
CA LEU A 238 10.30 17.22 39.36
C LEU A 238 11.12 16.43 40.39
N MET A 239 11.85 17.11 41.26
CA MET A 239 12.70 16.47 42.29
C MET A 239 11.88 15.87 43.44
N ASP A 240 10.73 16.46 43.78
CA ASP A 240 9.85 15.96 44.84
C ASP A 240 9.25 14.58 44.50
N SER A 241 9.17 14.24 43.21
CA SER A 241 8.68 12.93 42.73
C SER A 241 9.72 11.80 42.80
N TRP A 242 10.99 12.11 43.07
CA TRP A 242 12.09 11.13 43.11
C TRP A 242 12.46 10.71 44.52
N ASP A 243 12.16 11.53 45.53
CA ASP A 243 12.50 11.27 46.93
C ASP A 243 11.37 10.61 47.75
N THR A 244 10.23 10.26 47.13
CA THR A 244 9.21 9.44 47.81
C THR A 244 9.61 7.96 47.81
N PRO A 245 10.03 7.36 48.95
CA PRO A 245 10.33 5.94 49.02
C PRO A 245 9.04 5.15 48.78
N VAL A 246 9.09 4.23 47.82
CA VAL A 246 8.01 3.28 47.54
C VAL A 246 7.92 2.30 48.71
N GLU A 247 7.01 2.54 49.64
CA GLU A 247 6.60 1.56 50.64
C GLU A 247 5.83 0.43 49.93
N ILE A 248 6.48 -0.72 49.76
CA ILE A 248 5.85 -1.95 49.30
C ILE A 248 5.21 -2.62 50.52
N GLU A 249 3.93 -2.36 50.77
CA GLU A 249 3.12 -3.14 51.70
C GLU A 249 2.27 -4.20 50.99
N SER A 250 2.30 -5.39 51.57
CA SER A 250 1.78 -6.64 51.05
C SER A 250 0.26 -6.80 51.20
N ALA A 251 -0.36 -7.36 50.16
CA ALA A 251 -1.53 -8.24 50.18
C ALA A 251 -2.77 -7.86 51.00
N THR A 252 -3.87 -7.52 50.31
CA THR A 252 -5.22 -8.06 50.62
C THR A 252 -6.19 -7.89 49.44
N LYS A 253 -6.81 -9.00 49.01
CA LYS A 253 -8.07 -9.04 48.23
C LYS A 253 -9.27 -8.81 49.19
N PRO A 254 -10.52 -8.63 48.72
CA PRO A 254 -11.05 -8.00 47.50
C PRO A 254 -12.20 -7.00 47.83
N LYS A 255 -12.62 -6.15 46.87
CA LYS A 255 -14.05 -5.79 46.73
C LYS A 255 -14.39 -5.31 45.31
N SER A 256 -15.32 -6.05 44.72
CA SER A 256 -16.11 -5.75 43.53
C SER A 256 -16.66 -4.33 43.56
N SER A 257 -16.30 -3.51 42.57
CA SER A 257 -17.05 -2.32 42.17
C SER A 257 -17.43 -2.46 40.70
N GLU A 258 -18.66 -2.04 40.45
CA GLU A 258 -19.44 -2.23 39.24
C GLU A 258 -18.74 -1.65 38.01
N ALA A 259 -18.67 -2.46 36.95
CA ALA A 259 -18.31 -2.00 35.63
C ALA A 259 -19.36 -1.01 35.14
N ILE A 260 -19.06 0.29 35.24
CA ILE A 260 -19.71 1.33 34.45
C ILE A 260 -19.35 1.04 33.00
N THR A 261 -20.18 0.25 32.35
CA THR A 261 -20.18 0.06 30.90
C THR A 261 -20.66 1.36 30.28
N LYS A 262 -19.73 2.31 30.11
CA LYS A 262 -19.92 3.44 29.21
C LYS A 262 -20.03 2.86 27.81
N LYS A 263 -21.28 2.67 27.40
CA LYS A 263 -21.71 2.19 26.10
C LYS A 263 -21.26 3.23 25.08
N ILE A 264 -20.09 3.04 24.48
CA ILE A 264 -19.63 3.79 23.31
C ILE A 264 -20.60 3.44 22.19
N ALA A 265 -21.59 4.31 22.00
CA ALA A 265 -22.57 4.20 20.94
C ALA A 265 -21.85 4.45 19.60
N GLY A 266 -21.87 3.46 18.71
CA GLY A 266 -21.62 3.68 17.29
C GLY A 266 -20.17 3.55 16.81
N LYS A 267 -19.39 2.55 17.24
CA LYS A 267 -18.26 2.10 16.40
C LYS A 267 -18.83 1.43 15.16
N THR A 268 -18.90 2.17 14.05
CA THR A 268 -19.06 1.65 12.70
C THR A 268 -18.20 0.40 12.55
N GLN A 269 -18.81 -0.72 12.12
CA GLN A 269 -18.05 -1.95 11.90
C GLN A 269 -16.98 -1.66 10.84
N SER A 270 -15.71 -1.68 11.26
CA SER A 270 -14.58 -1.44 10.36
C SER A 270 -14.66 -2.39 9.16
N SER A 271 -14.51 -1.85 7.94
CA SER A 271 -14.46 -2.63 6.69
C SER A 271 -13.30 -3.62 6.64
N HIS A 272 -12.31 -3.42 7.51
CA HIS A 272 -11.08 -4.18 7.50
C HIS A 272 -10.64 -4.56 8.91
N ARG A 273 -9.83 -5.62 8.98
CA ARG A 273 -9.03 -5.98 10.14
C ARG A 273 -7.56 -5.83 9.76
N LEU A 274 -6.79 -5.11 10.57
CA LEU A 274 -5.33 -5.02 10.44
C LEU A 274 -4.70 -6.22 11.16
N TRP A 275 -3.75 -6.91 10.52
CA TRP A 275 -3.01 -8.00 11.15
C TRP A 275 -1.59 -8.13 10.58
N SER A 276 -0.72 -8.83 11.31
CA SER A 276 0.64 -9.13 10.87
C SER A 276 0.65 -10.40 10.03
N MET A 277 1.40 -10.42 8.91
CA MET A 277 1.50 -11.58 8.04
C MET A 277 2.25 -12.74 8.70
N ILE A 278 3.31 -12.46 9.46
CA ILE A 278 4.14 -13.47 10.16
C ILE A 278 3.94 -13.49 11.68
N GLY A 279 3.16 -12.57 12.24
CA GLY A 279 2.94 -12.46 13.68
C GLY A 279 4.21 -12.02 14.44
N LYS A 280 4.40 -12.61 15.63
CA LYS A 280 5.55 -12.41 16.54
C LYS A 280 6.65 -13.44 16.36
N THR A 281 6.57 -14.26 15.31
CA THR A 281 7.50 -15.37 15.12
C THR A 281 8.86 -14.82 14.72
N ASP A 282 9.90 -15.18 15.48
CA ASP A 282 11.28 -14.91 15.11
C ASP A 282 11.67 -15.85 13.96
N ILE A 283 11.83 -15.28 12.76
CA ILE A 283 12.20 -16.02 11.56
C ILE A 283 13.72 -16.07 11.46
N SER A 284 14.28 -17.28 11.49
CA SER A 284 15.72 -17.47 11.24
C SER A 284 16.05 -17.19 9.77
N SER A 285 17.26 -16.69 9.49
CA SER A 285 17.80 -16.59 8.13
C SER A 285 18.38 -17.92 7.60
N GLY A 286 18.14 -19.01 8.33
CA GLY A 286 18.72 -20.33 8.07
C GLY A 286 17.94 -21.18 7.05
N LEU A 287 18.30 -22.46 6.98
CA LEU A 287 17.65 -23.44 6.09
C LEU A 287 16.18 -23.68 6.45
N ASP A 288 15.79 -23.39 7.68
CA ASP A 288 14.44 -23.56 8.22
C ASP A 288 13.54 -22.33 8.03
N MET A 289 14.07 -21.22 7.51
CA MET A 289 13.33 -19.99 7.21
C MET A 289 12.03 -20.27 6.46
N PHE A 290 12.10 -21.12 5.42
CA PHE A 290 10.96 -21.42 4.56
C PHE A 290 9.79 -22.05 5.32
N ASP A 291 10.07 -23.05 6.16
CA ASP A 291 9.04 -23.76 6.93
C ASP A 291 8.48 -22.87 8.06
N GLN A 292 9.35 -22.08 8.70
CA GLN A 292 8.94 -21.13 9.73
C GLN A 292 7.99 -20.06 9.18
N VAL A 293 8.32 -19.47 8.02
CA VAL A 293 7.47 -18.48 7.37
C VAL A 293 6.14 -19.07 6.93
N ILE A 294 6.14 -20.30 6.40
CA ILE A 294 4.89 -20.99 6.05
C ILE A 294 4.02 -21.21 7.29
N ALA A 295 4.59 -21.70 8.38
CA ALA A 295 3.86 -21.93 9.62
C ALA A 295 3.31 -20.61 10.19
N ALA A 296 4.12 -19.55 10.19
CA ALA A 296 3.74 -18.23 10.64
C ALA A 296 2.61 -17.63 9.78
N ALA A 297 2.73 -17.67 8.46
CA ALA A 297 1.69 -17.22 7.54
C ALA A 297 0.41 -18.07 7.69
N ASP A 298 0.56 -19.37 7.95
CA ASP A 298 -0.58 -20.27 8.11
C ASP A 298 -1.42 -19.94 9.33
N GLU A 299 -0.77 -19.55 10.43
CA GLU A 299 -1.37 -19.15 11.70
C GLU A 299 -1.94 -17.73 11.67
N ASN A 300 -1.24 -16.79 11.03
CA ASN A 300 -1.56 -15.36 11.14
C ASN A 300 -2.39 -14.83 9.96
N ALA A 301 -2.14 -15.28 8.72
CA ALA A 301 -2.88 -14.86 7.53
C ALA A 301 -4.18 -15.65 7.34
N ILE A 302 -5.00 -15.71 8.40
CA ILE A 302 -6.29 -16.41 8.40
C ILE A 302 -7.43 -15.40 8.19
N LEU A 303 -8.26 -15.64 7.17
CA LEU A 303 -9.51 -14.92 6.99
C LEU A 303 -10.53 -15.34 8.05
N SER A 304 -11.16 -14.36 8.68
CA SER A 304 -12.26 -14.60 9.61
C SER A 304 -13.48 -15.09 8.85
N THR A 305 -13.76 -16.39 8.96
CA THR A 305 -14.97 -17.01 8.38
C THR A 305 -16.12 -17.08 9.37
N THR A 306 -15.85 -16.86 10.65
CA THR A 306 -16.81 -16.94 11.74
C THR A 306 -17.21 -15.53 12.17
N GLY A 307 -18.39 -15.07 11.77
CA GLY A 307 -18.88 -13.75 12.12
C GLY A 307 -20.12 -13.35 11.32
N THR A 308 -20.68 -12.18 11.64
CA THR A 308 -21.79 -11.58 10.88
C THR A 308 -21.34 -11.16 9.48
N GLU A 309 -20.08 -10.77 9.32
CA GLU A 309 -19.47 -10.37 8.05
C GLU A 309 -18.15 -11.15 7.86
N PRO A 310 -18.17 -12.28 7.14
CA PRO A 310 -16.96 -13.04 6.88
C PRO A 310 -16.04 -12.28 5.93
N GLU A 311 -14.74 -12.34 6.19
CA GLU A 311 -13.72 -11.74 5.35
C GLU A 311 -13.57 -12.53 4.04
N ASP A 312 -13.61 -11.82 2.92
CA ASP A 312 -13.53 -12.40 1.57
C ASP A 312 -12.45 -11.79 0.67
N ALA A 313 -11.70 -10.83 1.20
CA ALA A 313 -10.54 -10.24 0.54
C ALA A 313 -9.33 -10.15 1.47
N LEU A 314 -8.13 -10.24 0.88
CA LEU A 314 -6.86 -9.96 1.53
C LEU A 314 -6.17 -8.79 0.82
N ILE A 315 -5.66 -7.84 1.60
CA ILE A 315 -4.83 -6.73 1.11
C ILE A 315 -3.46 -6.88 1.76
N ILE A 316 -2.41 -7.07 0.96
CA ILE A 316 -1.04 -7.24 1.43
C ILE A 316 -0.28 -5.95 1.17
N LEU A 317 0.20 -5.32 2.23
CA LEU A 317 0.87 -4.02 2.17
C LEU A 317 2.39 -4.17 2.04
N SER A 318 2.94 -3.52 1.01
CA SER A 318 4.37 -3.26 0.78
C SER A 318 5.30 -4.48 0.95
N PRO A 319 4.99 -5.66 0.38
CA PRO A 319 5.89 -6.81 0.47
C PRO A 319 7.19 -6.54 -0.30
N TYR A 320 8.32 -6.85 0.33
CA TYR A 320 9.64 -6.46 -0.15
C TYR A 320 10.65 -7.62 -0.14
N ASP A 321 10.77 -8.33 0.98
CA ASP A 321 11.89 -9.25 1.20
C ASP A 321 11.57 -10.72 0.85
N THR A 322 12.54 -11.60 1.08
CA THR A 322 12.38 -13.05 0.82
C THR A 322 11.32 -13.70 1.72
N THR A 323 11.19 -13.24 2.96
CA THR A 323 10.15 -13.68 3.92
C THR A 323 8.77 -13.36 3.36
N ASP A 324 8.58 -12.14 2.87
CA ASP A 324 7.33 -11.69 2.26
C ASP A 324 6.99 -12.51 1.01
N VAL A 325 7.98 -12.80 0.16
CA VAL A 325 7.80 -13.65 -1.03
C VAL A 325 7.29 -15.04 -0.61
N ILE A 326 7.91 -15.68 0.38
CA ILE A 326 7.49 -17.02 0.84
C ILE A 326 6.08 -16.98 1.43
N ALA A 327 5.77 -15.98 2.25
CA ALA A 327 4.45 -15.80 2.83
C ALA A 327 3.37 -15.56 1.76
N ILE A 328 3.65 -14.71 0.76
CA ILE A 328 2.76 -14.47 -0.37
C ILE A 328 2.50 -15.75 -1.17
N ARG A 329 3.54 -16.53 -1.47
CA ARG A 329 3.36 -17.82 -2.15
C ARG A 329 2.40 -18.73 -1.38
N ARG A 330 2.55 -18.78 -0.05
CA ARG A 330 1.66 -19.56 0.81
C ARG A 330 0.22 -19.02 0.81
N ILE A 331 0.05 -17.71 0.90
CA ILE A 331 -1.25 -17.02 0.85
C ILE A 331 -1.95 -17.26 -0.48
N LEU A 332 -1.25 -17.13 -1.61
CA LEU A 332 -1.79 -17.36 -2.95
C LEU A 332 -2.18 -18.83 -3.15
N ALA A 333 -1.38 -19.77 -2.66
CA ALA A 333 -1.72 -21.18 -2.70
C ALA A 333 -3.01 -21.49 -1.92
N ARG A 334 -3.27 -20.75 -0.84
CA ARG A 334 -4.46 -20.92 0.02
C ARG A 334 -5.70 -20.23 -0.54
N TYR A 335 -5.54 -18.99 -1.02
CA TYR A 335 -6.68 -18.09 -1.31
C TYR A 335 -6.75 -17.59 -2.74
N GLY A 336 -5.69 -17.68 -3.54
CA GLY A 336 -5.62 -17.04 -4.87
C GLY A 336 -6.67 -17.52 -5.88
N GLN A 337 -7.30 -18.69 -5.64
CA GLN A 337 -8.39 -19.20 -6.46
C GLN A 337 -9.79 -18.92 -5.90
N THR A 338 -9.91 -18.59 -4.61
CA THR A 338 -11.20 -18.59 -3.89
C THR A 338 -11.58 -17.23 -3.30
N ARG A 339 -10.64 -16.29 -3.26
CA ARG A 339 -10.76 -14.97 -2.63
C ARG A 339 -10.04 -13.92 -3.46
N THR A 340 -10.39 -12.67 -3.21
CA THR A 340 -9.68 -11.54 -3.81
C THR A 340 -8.39 -11.29 -3.04
N VAL A 341 -7.26 -11.25 -3.73
CA VAL A 341 -5.95 -10.89 -3.16
C VAL A 341 -5.45 -9.63 -3.85
N ILE A 342 -5.26 -8.58 -3.07
CA ILE A 342 -4.76 -7.28 -3.52
C ILE A 342 -3.36 -7.09 -2.95
N ILE A 343 -2.38 -6.85 -3.80
CA ILE A 343 -1.00 -6.58 -3.37
C ILE A 343 -0.69 -5.12 -3.65
N VAL A 344 -0.35 -4.36 -2.62
CA VAL A 344 -0.10 -2.92 -2.69
C VAL A 344 1.40 -2.65 -2.56
N ASN A 345 1.95 -1.85 -3.47
CA ASN A 345 3.34 -1.38 -3.51
C ASN A 345 4.36 -2.49 -3.35
N SER A 346 4.19 -3.58 -4.11
CA SER A 346 5.18 -4.65 -4.11
C SER A 346 6.54 -4.15 -4.61
N ARG A 347 7.58 -4.51 -3.86
CA ARG A 347 8.97 -4.21 -4.17
C ARG A 347 9.84 -5.47 -4.17
N MET A 348 9.21 -6.63 -4.30
CA MET A 348 9.89 -7.92 -4.41
C MET A 348 10.80 -7.94 -5.64
N GLU A 349 12.07 -8.25 -5.45
CA GLU A 349 13.04 -8.36 -6.56
C GLU A 349 12.63 -9.43 -7.58
N VAL A 350 12.08 -10.54 -7.07
CA VAL A 350 11.61 -11.66 -7.90
C VAL A 350 10.15 -11.92 -7.60
N LEU A 351 9.29 -11.66 -8.58
CA LEU A 351 7.88 -11.99 -8.47
C LEU A 351 7.70 -13.52 -8.44
N PRO A 352 7.00 -14.08 -7.44
CA PRO A 352 6.72 -15.51 -7.41
C PRO A 352 5.89 -15.96 -8.61
N ALA A 353 6.12 -17.18 -9.09
CA ALA A 353 5.44 -17.75 -10.27
C ALA A 353 3.91 -17.82 -10.09
N GLU A 354 3.46 -17.92 -8.85
CA GLU A 354 2.05 -17.89 -8.45
C GLU A 354 1.38 -16.55 -8.79
N LEU A 355 2.14 -15.45 -8.88
CA LEU A 355 1.66 -14.16 -9.38
C LEU A 355 1.66 -14.05 -10.91
N SER A 356 1.90 -15.14 -11.65
CA SER A 356 1.79 -15.16 -13.12
C SER A 356 0.44 -14.64 -13.63
N SER A 357 -0.64 -14.95 -12.92
CA SER A 357 -2.01 -14.52 -13.24
C SER A 357 -2.40 -13.14 -12.68
N ALA A 358 -1.55 -12.54 -11.84
CA ALA A 358 -1.84 -11.26 -11.23
C ALA A 358 -1.87 -10.13 -12.26
N VAL A 359 -2.78 -9.17 -12.08
CA VAL A 359 -2.89 -8.00 -12.97
C VAL A 359 -2.56 -6.74 -12.21
N LEU A 360 -1.63 -5.93 -12.74
CA LEU A 360 -1.43 -4.57 -12.25
C LEU A 360 -2.60 -3.70 -12.71
N VAL A 361 -3.45 -3.32 -11.76
CA VAL A 361 -4.70 -2.62 -12.05
C VAL A 361 -4.57 -1.12 -11.91
N TYR A 362 -3.75 -0.66 -10.97
CA TYR A 362 -3.52 0.76 -10.74
C TYR A 362 -2.04 0.99 -10.47
N ALA A 363 -1.45 1.93 -11.19
CA ALA A 363 -0.07 2.31 -10.94
C ALA A 363 0.16 3.78 -11.26
N MET A 364 1.04 4.41 -10.49
CA MET A 364 1.41 5.80 -10.70
C MET A 364 2.86 6.05 -10.31
N MET A 365 3.60 6.73 -11.19
CA MET A 365 4.96 7.19 -10.95
C MET A 365 5.10 8.63 -11.45
N PRO A 366 5.07 9.61 -10.53
CA PRO A 366 5.40 10.99 -10.87
C PRO A 366 6.91 11.18 -11.00
N LEU A 367 7.32 11.97 -11.99
CA LEU A 367 8.71 12.25 -12.33
C LEU A 367 8.88 13.76 -12.53
N ILE A 368 9.97 14.31 -11.99
CA ILE A 368 10.36 15.71 -12.19
C ILE A 368 11.78 15.72 -12.76
N ALA A 369 11.92 16.16 -14.00
CA ALA A 369 13.22 16.34 -14.63
C ALA A 369 13.80 17.69 -14.22
N ARG A 370 14.92 17.66 -13.50
CA ARG A 370 15.69 18.86 -13.15
C ARG A 370 16.83 19.06 -14.13
N SER A 371 16.99 20.27 -14.65
CA SER A 371 18.18 20.61 -15.44
C SER A 371 19.39 20.74 -14.51
N ARG A 372 20.53 20.16 -14.91
CA ARG A 372 21.78 20.24 -14.14
C ARG A 372 22.27 21.68 -13.92
N ASN A 373 21.81 22.63 -14.73
CA ASN A 373 22.31 24.01 -14.75
C ASN A 373 21.27 25.05 -14.30
N SER A 374 20.03 24.64 -14.04
CA SER A 374 19.04 25.54 -13.47
C SER A 374 19.14 25.51 -11.95
N GLY A 375 19.27 26.68 -11.31
CA GLY A 375 19.00 26.79 -9.87
C GLY A 375 17.63 26.19 -9.53
N ASP A 376 17.45 25.78 -8.28
CA ASP A 376 16.31 24.99 -7.77
C ASP A 376 14.89 25.54 -8.08
N ASP A 377 14.77 26.74 -8.66
CA ASP A 377 13.52 27.46 -8.87
C ASP A 377 12.89 27.34 -10.27
N SER A 378 13.55 26.75 -11.27
CA SER A 378 12.88 26.54 -12.56
C SER A 378 12.00 25.30 -12.50
N ASN A 379 10.69 25.47 -12.69
CA ASN A 379 9.72 24.39 -12.87
C ASN A 379 10.23 23.44 -13.97
N GLY A 380 10.85 22.34 -13.54
CA GLY A 380 11.38 21.32 -14.43
C GLY A 380 10.26 20.66 -15.23
N LEU A 381 10.64 19.93 -16.29
CA LEU A 381 9.67 19.12 -17.03
C LEU A 381 9.06 18.10 -16.06
N LYS A 382 7.73 18.07 -16.00
CA LYS A 382 6.98 17.15 -15.14
C LYS A 382 6.41 16.04 -16.02
N ALA A 383 6.46 14.81 -15.54
CA ALA A 383 5.80 13.69 -16.17
C ALA A 383 5.12 12.80 -15.13
N VAL A 384 4.01 12.16 -15.50
CA VAL A 384 3.36 11.12 -14.69
C VAL A 384 3.13 9.91 -15.56
N VAL A 385 3.71 8.79 -15.15
CA VAL A 385 3.46 7.48 -15.76
C VAL A 385 2.34 6.82 -14.99
N MET A 386 1.24 6.49 -15.66
CA MET A 386 0.05 5.95 -15.03
C MET A 386 -0.47 4.71 -15.73
N ARG A 387 -1.10 3.84 -14.95
CA ARG A 387 -1.94 2.76 -15.46
C ARG A 387 -3.22 2.67 -14.65
N ARG A 388 -4.33 2.52 -15.36
CA ARG A 388 -5.68 2.37 -14.82
C ARG A 388 -6.40 1.31 -15.64
N PHE A 389 -6.60 0.12 -15.09
CA PHE A 389 -7.22 -0.99 -15.81
C PHE A 389 -8.65 -0.63 -16.26
N PRO A 390 -9.05 -0.95 -17.50
CA PRO A 390 -8.36 -1.80 -18.49
C PRO A 390 -7.39 -1.06 -19.43
N SER A 391 -7.20 0.25 -19.25
CA SER A 391 -6.29 1.03 -20.09
C SER A 391 -4.84 0.56 -19.93
N LYS A 392 -4.10 0.65 -21.04
CA LYS A 392 -2.64 0.45 -21.07
C LYS A 392 -1.94 1.58 -20.30
N TRP A 393 -0.62 1.51 -20.21
CA TRP A 393 0.14 2.63 -19.64
C TRP A 393 -0.05 3.90 -20.46
N ALA A 394 -0.19 5.01 -19.76
CA ALA A 394 -0.23 6.35 -20.33
C ALA A 394 0.86 7.20 -19.67
N ILE A 395 1.50 8.05 -20.46
CA ILE A 395 2.50 9.00 -19.98
C ILE A 395 1.90 10.39 -20.19
N TYR A 396 1.77 11.14 -19.11
CA TYR A 396 1.30 12.51 -19.15
C TYR A 396 2.48 13.45 -18.91
N VAL A 397 2.60 14.51 -19.68
CA VAL A 397 3.72 15.45 -19.64
C VAL A 397 3.18 16.86 -19.47
N ASP A 398 3.81 17.64 -18.60
CA ASP A 398 3.58 19.07 -18.45
C ASP A 398 4.92 19.80 -18.67
N VAL A 399 5.02 20.47 -19.82
CA VAL A 399 6.23 21.18 -20.28
C VAL A 399 6.21 22.65 -19.89
N TYR A 400 5.02 23.28 -19.91
CA TYR A 400 4.87 24.73 -19.79
C TYR A 400 4.19 25.18 -18.49
N GLY A 401 3.70 24.24 -17.68
CA GLY A 401 2.90 24.55 -16.49
C GLY A 401 1.40 24.70 -16.76
N ASP A 402 0.95 24.42 -17.99
CA ASP A 402 -0.46 24.54 -18.40
C ASP A 402 -1.29 23.29 -18.07
N GLY A 403 -0.63 22.28 -17.49
CA GLY A 403 -1.23 21.02 -17.09
C GLY A 403 -0.77 19.83 -17.91
N PHE A 404 -1.07 18.64 -17.40
CA PHE A 404 -0.68 17.37 -17.96
C PHE A 404 -1.45 17.06 -19.25
N VAL A 405 -0.70 16.81 -20.32
CA VAL A 405 -1.20 16.35 -21.61
C VAL A 405 -0.64 14.96 -21.89
N GLU A 406 -1.47 14.06 -22.40
CA GLU A 406 -1.03 12.71 -22.75
C GLU A 406 -0.02 12.74 -23.89
N ALA A 407 1.17 12.20 -23.65
CA ALA A 407 2.16 11.92 -24.66
C ALA A 407 1.68 10.70 -25.47
N SER A 408 0.89 10.96 -26.51
CA SER A 408 0.35 9.91 -27.37
C SER A 408 1.46 9.23 -28.16
N ASP A 409 1.89 8.05 -27.70
CA ASP A 409 2.66 7.15 -28.52
C ASP A 409 1.72 6.35 -29.42
N GLY A 410 1.62 6.78 -30.69
CA GLY A 410 0.87 6.09 -31.74
C GLY A 410 1.39 4.69 -32.11
N GLU A 411 2.09 3.99 -31.22
CA GLU A 411 2.48 2.60 -31.38
C GLU A 411 2.13 1.80 -30.13
N ASP A 412 1.53 0.63 -30.33
CA ASP A 412 1.17 -0.40 -29.33
C ASP A 412 2.37 -1.00 -28.55
N ALA A 413 3.49 -0.28 -28.46
CA ALA A 413 4.77 -0.79 -28.03
C ALA A 413 5.00 -0.58 -26.52
N ILE A 414 4.30 -1.38 -25.70
CA ILE A 414 4.80 -1.71 -24.37
C ILE A 414 5.19 -3.19 -24.42
N VAL A 415 6.41 -3.45 -24.88
CA VAL A 415 7.05 -4.78 -24.78
C VAL A 415 7.66 -4.91 -23.38
N GLY A 416 6.83 -4.68 -22.35
CA GLY A 416 7.18 -4.79 -20.95
C GLY A 416 6.20 -5.72 -20.24
N SER A 417 6.67 -6.35 -19.16
CA SER A 417 5.83 -7.09 -18.21
C SER A 417 4.58 -6.27 -17.90
N SER A 418 3.39 -6.86 -18.05
CA SER A 418 2.12 -6.21 -17.69
C SER A 418 1.98 -5.97 -16.18
N LYS A 419 3.05 -6.12 -15.40
CA LYS A 419 3.10 -5.97 -13.94
C LYS A 419 4.14 -4.94 -13.48
N GLU A 420 4.96 -4.44 -14.39
CA GLU A 420 6.04 -3.50 -14.09
C GLU A 420 5.84 -2.20 -14.85
N PHE A 421 6.38 -1.12 -14.29
CA PHE A 421 6.44 0.17 -14.97
C PHE A 421 7.23 0.05 -16.29
N PRO A 422 6.89 0.86 -17.30
CA PRO A 422 7.72 0.98 -18.49
C PRO A 422 9.15 1.37 -18.12
N SER A 423 10.13 0.91 -18.91
CA SER A 423 11.54 1.18 -18.59
C SER A 423 11.83 2.69 -18.63
N PRO A 424 12.82 3.17 -17.85
CA PRO A 424 13.22 4.58 -17.88
C PRO A 424 13.55 5.09 -19.29
N GLU A 425 14.17 4.25 -20.14
CA GLU A 425 14.51 4.61 -21.52
C GLU A 425 13.26 4.81 -22.38
N TYR A 426 12.23 3.97 -22.19
CA TYR A 426 10.97 4.12 -22.89
C TYR A 426 10.27 5.42 -22.47
N ILE A 427 10.20 5.69 -21.17
CA ILE A 427 9.58 6.90 -20.64
C ILE A 427 10.31 8.14 -21.18
N ALA A 428 11.65 8.15 -21.12
CA ALA A 428 12.46 9.24 -21.64
C ALA A 428 12.23 9.48 -23.14
N LYS A 429 12.16 8.42 -23.94
CA LYS A 429 11.89 8.50 -25.39
C LYS A 429 10.50 9.04 -25.69
N ALA A 430 9.48 8.58 -24.98
CA ALA A 430 8.10 9.04 -25.14
C ALA A 430 7.98 10.54 -24.80
N VAL A 431 8.56 10.95 -23.67
CA VAL A 431 8.63 12.35 -23.25
C VAL A 431 9.39 13.20 -24.27
N GLN A 432 10.56 12.74 -24.73
CA GLN A 432 11.36 13.46 -25.72
C GLN A 432 10.59 13.67 -27.03
N LYS A 433 9.97 12.61 -27.56
CA LYS A 433 9.16 12.67 -28.78
C LYS A 433 7.98 13.63 -28.65
N HIS A 434 7.32 13.66 -27.49
CA HIS A 434 6.25 14.61 -27.22
C HIS A 434 6.78 16.05 -27.24
N VAL A 435 7.89 16.32 -26.54
CA VAL A 435 8.52 17.65 -26.49
C VAL A 435 9.03 18.11 -27.87
N GLU A 436 9.58 17.20 -28.68
CA GLU A 436 10.02 17.51 -30.04
C GLU A 436 8.84 17.79 -30.98
N GLY A 437 7.71 17.08 -30.82
CA GLY A 437 6.50 17.33 -31.60
C GLY A 437 5.78 18.64 -31.27
N LEU A 438 6.13 19.29 -30.15
CA LEU A 438 5.65 20.62 -29.79
C LEU A 438 6.47 21.76 -30.43
N LYS A 439 7.64 21.46 -31.00
CA LYS A 439 8.48 22.42 -31.74
C LYS A 439 8.08 22.50 -33.20
#